data_AF-A0AAP5YAR1-F1
#
_entry.id   AF-A0AAP5YAR1-F1
#
_cell.length_a   1.000
_cell.length_b   1.000
_cell.length_c   1.000
_cell.angle_alpha   90.00
_cell.angle_beta   90.00
_cell.angle_gamma   90.00
#
_symmetry.space_group_name_H-M   'P 1'
#
loop_
_entity.id
_entity.type
_entity.pdbx_description
1 polymer ?
#
loop_
_entity_poly.entity_id
_entity_poly.type
_entity_poly.pdbx_seq_one_letter_code
_entity_poly.pdbx_strand_id
1 'polypeptide(L)'
;MENLFNQFRTLVALPENVKTLSITEQQAILNRHEPFFRLRFVEQPKGIKASEWFERDFPAVVQDYANSIEAKLPFAVPIWQKVFNAILLTSLVGHRVVFDRVLQLTLDDLYLTIGEDHRIASIEVLSATPFFALEAGNENAMQVESELALDEKLAQFITTLSEPLVPLYKKQKVSPKVFWGNALYACDLAFSKLAHQPLANDRLDLDVQAASKWQQNLFNAVTPKGGELNTVKKVTFNGFQKLYVRRETCCLKYKIEGKEKCSTCNLHDSEIQENIMRMNMLGLFQ
;
A
#
# COMPACT_ATOMS: atom_id res chain seq x y z
N MET A 1 -13.13 -8.90 12.74
CA MET A 1 -12.11 -7.99 12.18
C MET A 1 -11.22 -7.45 13.30
N GLU A 2 -11.79 -7.06 14.43
CA GLU A 2 -11.07 -6.63 15.65
C GLU A 2 -9.91 -7.56 16.05
N ASN A 3 -10.12 -8.89 16.03
CA ASN A 3 -9.05 -9.86 16.32
C ASN A 3 -7.86 -9.75 15.35
N LEU A 4 -8.10 -9.56 14.04
CA LEU A 4 -7.03 -9.43 13.04
C LEU A 4 -6.16 -8.19 13.31
N PHE A 5 -6.76 -7.02 13.47
CA PHE A 5 -5.99 -5.79 13.66
C PHE A 5 -5.26 -5.76 15.01
N ASN A 6 -5.85 -6.36 16.05
CA ASN A 6 -5.17 -6.54 17.33
C ASN A 6 -3.88 -7.37 17.18
N GLN A 7 -3.86 -8.40 16.32
CA GLN A 7 -2.60 -9.14 16.04
C GLN A 7 -1.51 -8.20 15.52
N PHE A 8 -1.81 -7.34 14.56
CA PHE A 8 -0.81 -6.42 13.98
C PHE A 8 -0.44 -5.26 14.92
N ARG A 9 -1.36 -4.76 15.76
CA ARG A 9 -1.05 -3.75 16.77
C ARG A 9 0.01 -4.22 17.76
N THR A 10 0.00 -5.50 18.13
CA THR A 10 1.01 -6.07 19.04
C THR A 10 2.42 -6.12 18.45
N LEU A 11 2.54 -5.96 17.13
CA LEU A 11 3.82 -5.94 16.42
C LEU A 11 4.46 -4.54 16.41
N VAL A 12 3.68 -3.49 16.68
CA VAL A 12 4.12 -2.10 16.64
C VAL A 12 4.31 -1.58 18.06
N ALA A 13 5.41 -0.88 18.32
CA ALA A 13 5.62 -0.22 19.61
C ALA A 13 4.72 1.03 19.73
N LEU A 14 3.57 0.87 20.40
CA LEU A 14 2.57 1.92 20.60
C LEU A 14 2.68 2.56 21.99
N PRO A 15 2.61 3.89 22.11
CA PRO A 15 2.52 4.55 23.40
C PRO A 15 1.11 4.44 23.98
N GLU A 16 0.95 4.63 25.30
CA GLU A 16 -0.35 4.53 25.99
C GLU A 16 -1.37 5.55 25.47
N ASN A 17 -0.92 6.73 25.03
CA ASN A 17 -1.75 7.81 24.51
C ASN A 17 -2.02 7.70 22.99
N VAL A 18 -1.91 6.51 22.38
CA VAL A 18 -2.01 6.29 20.93
C VAL A 18 -3.23 6.97 20.28
N LYS A 19 -4.35 7.06 21.00
CA LYS A 19 -5.62 7.62 20.51
C LYS A 19 -5.60 9.14 20.35
N THR A 20 -4.75 9.87 21.08
CA THR A 20 -4.68 11.34 21.03
C THR A 20 -3.56 11.85 20.15
N LEU A 21 -2.67 10.97 19.67
CA LEU A 21 -1.59 11.33 18.76
C LEU A 21 -2.11 12.02 17.50
N SER A 22 -1.35 12.99 17.01
CA SER A 22 -1.52 13.58 15.69
C SER A 22 -1.24 12.55 14.59
N ILE A 23 -1.74 12.79 13.37
CA ILE A 23 -1.45 11.92 12.22
C ILE A 23 0.05 11.89 11.93
N THR A 24 0.75 13.02 12.09
CA THR A 24 2.22 13.10 11.91
C THR A 24 2.96 12.17 12.87
N GLU A 25 2.60 12.15 14.15
CA GLU A 25 3.21 11.26 15.14
C GLU A 25 2.94 9.79 14.83
N GLN A 26 1.72 9.48 14.41
CA GLN A 26 1.33 8.13 13.99
C GLN A 26 2.11 7.65 12.77
N GLN A 27 2.28 8.51 11.77
CA GLN A 27 3.09 8.21 10.59
C GLN A 27 4.57 8.02 10.97
N ALA A 28 5.09 8.79 11.92
CA ALA A 28 6.44 8.60 12.44
C ALA A 28 6.60 7.25 13.17
N ILE A 29 5.58 6.79 13.90
CA ILE A 29 5.57 5.45 14.51
C ILE A 29 5.61 4.37 13.43
N LEU A 30 4.76 4.46 12.39
CA LEU A 30 4.78 3.51 11.27
C LEU A 30 6.13 3.50 10.56
N ASN A 31 6.69 4.67 10.26
CA ASN A 31 7.99 4.80 9.59
C ASN A 31 9.14 4.24 10.43
N ARG A 32 9.12 4.46 11.75
CA ARG A 32 10.11 3.89 12.69
C ARG A 32 10.01 2.38 12.75
N HIS A 33 8.78 1.84 12.71
CA HIS A 33 8.55 0.39 12.66
C HIS A 33 9.09 -0.21 11.37
N GLU A 34 8.82 0.43 10.23
CA GLU A 34 9.29 -0.02 8.92
C GLU A 34 9.39 1.20 7.97
N PRO A 35 10.60 1.58 7.52
CA PRO A 35 10.83 2.76 6.67
C PRO A 35 10.07 2.76 5.34
N PHE A 36 9.46 1.64 4.94
CA PHE A 36 8.57 1.58 3.78
C PHE A 36 7.31 2.46 3.91
N PHE A 37 6.85 2.77 5.12
CA PHE A 37 5.75 3.71 5.37
C PHE A 37 6.24 5.15 5.21
N ARG A 38 6.16 5.69 3.98
CA ARG A 38 6.88 6.92 3.55
C ARG A 38 6.00 8.14 3.31
N LEU A 39 4.68 8.04 3.49
CA LEU A 39 3.80 9.20 3.37
C LEU A 39 4.24 10.27 4.38
N ARG A 40 4.19 11.55 4.01
CA ARG A 40 4.61 12.64 4.88
C ARG A 40 3.44 13.56 5.22
N PHE A 41 3.28 13.84 6.50
CA PHE A 41 2.32 14.83 6.99
C PHE A 41 3.08 16.06 7.46
N VAL A 42 2.76 17.22 6.89
CA VAL A 42 3.49 18.48 7.10
C VAL A 42 2.52 19.65 7.18
N GLU A 43 2.89 20.72 7.86
CA GLU A 43 2.05 21.93 7.97
C GLU A 43 1.95 22.71 6.66
N GLN A 44 3.00 22.63 5.82
CA GLN A 44 3.08 23.32 4.54
C GLN A 44 3.60 22.34 3.48
N PRO A 45 2.71 21.58 2.82
CA PRO A 45 3.08 20.64 1.77
C PRO A 45 3.82 21.31 0.62
N LYS A 46 4.86 20.64 0.12
CA LYS A 46 5.65 21.08 -1.05
C LYS A 46 5.36 20.20 -2.25
N GLY A 47 5.49 20.79 -3.44
CA GLY A 47 5.28 20.12 -4.71
C GLY A 47 4.01 20.59 -5.41
N ILE A 48 3.56 19.81 -6.38
CA ILE A 48 2.38 20.12 -7.20
C ILE A 48 1.23 19.24 -6.74
N LYS A 49 0.01 19.79 -6.65
CA LYS A 49 -1.18 19.00 -6.32
C LYS A 49 -1.33 17.82 -7.29
N ALA A 50 -1.68 16.65 -6.78
CA ALA A 50 -1.68 15.44 -7.59
C ALA A 50 -2.70 15.53 -8.73
N SER A 51 -3.87 16.14 -8.49
CA SER A 51 -4.86 16.45 -9.53
C SER A 51 -4.25 17.20 -10.71
N GLU A 52 -3.63 18.35 -10.46
CA GLU A 52 -2.97 19.20 -11.46
C GLU A 52 -1.80 18.47 -12.15
N TRP A 53 -0.99 17.76 -11.36
CA TRP A 53 0.18 17.04 -11.86
C TRP A 53 -0.21 15.89 -12.80
N PHE A 54 -1.22 15.10 -12.43
CA PHE A 54 -1.70 13.98 -13.24
C PHE A 54 -2.33 14.44 -14.56
N GLU A 55 -2.94 15.62 -14.59
CA GLU A 55 -3.50 16.18 -15.82
C GLU A 55 -2.42 16.77 -16.74
N ARG A 56 -1.47 17.54 -16.17
CA ARG A 56 -0.50 18.31 -16.95
C ARG A 56 0.78 17.55 -17.28
N ASP A 57 1.40 16.94 -16.26
CA ASP A 57 2.80 16.53 -16.31
C ASP A 57 2.97 15.01 -16.48
N PHE A 58 2.01 14.23 -15.98
CA PHE A 58 2.08 12.76 -15.95
C PHE A 58 2.48 12.13 -17.29
N PRO A 59 1.84 12.43 -18.45
CA PRO A 59 2.18 11.79 -19.71
C PRO A 59 3.64 11.94 -20.14
N ALA A 60 4.21 13.13 -19.95
CA ALA A 60 5.60 13.42 -20.30
C ALA A 60 6.56 12.72 -19.33
N VAL A 61 6.33 12.87 -18.02
CA VAL A 61 7.21 12.30 -16.99
C VAL A 61 7.28 10.78 -17.07
N VAL A 62 6.16 10.09 -17.31
CA VAL A 62 6.21 8.62 -17.43
C VAL A 62 6.89 8.15 -18.72
N GLN A 63 6.88 8.98 -19.77
CA GLN A 63 7.61 8.71 -21.00
C GLN A 63 9.12 8.86 -20.78
N ASP A 64 9.54 9.92 -20.10
CA ASP A 64 10.94 10.13 -19.73
C ASP A 64 11.43 9.03 -18.77
N TYR A 65 10.60 8.65 -17.80
CA TYR A 65 10.88 7.50 -16.94
C TYR A 65 11.06 6.22 -17.76
N ALA A 66 10.17 5.94 -18.72
CA ALA A 66 10.26 4.76 -19.58
C ALA A 66 11.57 4.75 -20.39
N ASN A 67 11.96 5.90 -20.94
CA ASN A 67 13.22 6.08 -21.66
C ASN A 67 14.42 5.82 -20.73
N SER A 68 14.40 6.36 -19.50
CA SER A 68 15.50 6.24 -18.53
C SER A 68 15.79 4.79 -18.08
N ILE A 69 14.78 3.92 -18.11
CA ILE A 69 14.92 2.50 -17.78
C ILE A 69 14.92 1.60 -19.01
N GLU A 70 14.99 2.18 -20.21
CA GLU A 70 14.99 1.49 -21.50
C GLU A 70 13.82 0.51 -21.66
N ALA A 71 12.63 0.88 -21.19
CA ALA A 71 11.43 0.05 -21.23
C ALA A 71 10.33 0.68 -22.08
N LYS A 72 9.45 -0.17 -22.65
CA LYS A 72 8.24 0.34 -23.30
C LYS A 72 7.32 0.96 -22.25
N LEU A 73 6.67 2.06 -22.62
CA LEU A 73 5.73 2.80 -21.77
C LEU A 73 4.70 1.92 -21.03
N PRO A 74 4.05 0.92 -21.65
CA PRO A 74 3.08 0.07 -20.95
C PRO A 74 3.68 -0.80 -19.83
N PHE A 75 5.01 -0.92 -19.75
CA PHE A 75 5.74 -1.60 -18.67
C PHE A 75 6.26 -0.63 -17.62
N ALA A 76 6.79 0.51 -18.05
CA ALA A 76 7.32 1.53 -17.16
C ALA A 76 6.21 2.16 -16.29
N VAL A 77 5.06 2.46 -16.89
CA VAL A 77 3.95 3.14 -16.19
C VAL A 77 3.42 2.31 -15.01
N PRO A 78 3.15 1.00 -15.12
CA PRO A 78 2.82 0.18 -13.96
C PRO A 78 3.91 0.12 -12.89
N ILE A 79 5.20 0.22 -13.25
CA ILE A 79 6.29 0.27 -12.27
C ILE A 79 6.24 1.59 -11.50
N TRP A 80 6.08 2.70 -12.22
CA TRP A 80 5.92 4.03 -11.61
C TRP A 80 4.70 4.09 -10.69
N GLN A 81 3.56 3.56 -11.15
CA GLN A 81 2.32 3.45 -10.37
C GLN A 81 2.51 2.70 -9.05
N LYS A 82 3.32 1.63 -9.05
CA LYS A 82 3.58 0.86 -7.82
C LYS A 82 4.27 1.71 -6.78
N VAL A 83 5.20 2.58 -7.17
CA VAL A 83 5.89 3.48 -6.24
C VAL A 83 4.90 4.49 -5.65
N PHE A 84 4.06 5.09 -6.49
CA PHE A 84 2.98 5.99 -6.07
C PHE A 84 2.09 5.32 -5.01
N ASN A 85 1.50 4.18 -5.37
CA ASN A 85 0.58 3.45 -4.51
C ASN A 85 1.27 2.95 -3.23
N ALA A 86 2.54 2.53 -3.31
CA ALA A 86 3.28 2.04 -2.14
C ALA A 86 3.59 3.14 -1.12
N ILE A 87 3.85 4.37 -1.56
CA ILE A 87 4.02 5.50 -0.62
C ILE A 87 2.67 5.82 0.04
N LEU A 88 1.63 5.90 -0.79
CA LEU A 88 0.31 6.37 -0.39
C LEU A 88 -0.51 5.30 0.35
N LEU A 89 -1.00 4.29 -0.38
CA LEU A 89 -1.98 3.33 0.11
C LEU A 89 -1.43 2.43 1.23
N THR A 90 -0.15 2.07 1.19
CA THR A 90 0.46 1.27 2.26
C THR A 90 0.44 2.01 3.60
N SER A 91 0.79 3.31 3.61
CA SER A 91 0.74 4.15 4.82
C SER A 91 -0.68 4.30 5.34
N LEU A 92 -1.65 4.51 4.45
CA LEU A 92 -3.04 4.74 4.81
C LEU A 92 -3.73 3.50 5.36
N VAL A 93 -3.45 2.32 4.78
CA VAL A 93 -3.87 1.05 5.40
C VAL A 93 -3.14 0.82 6.73
N GLY A 94 -1.87 1.22 6.84
CA GLY A 94 -1.15 1.24 8.12
C GLY A 94 -1.90 2.04 9.19
N HIS A 95 -2.40 3.24 8.85
CA HIS A 95 -3.22 4.04 9.77
C HIS A 95 -4.51 3.34 10.18
N ARG A 96 -5.19 2.70 9.22
CA ARG A 96 -6.42 1.94 9.51
C ARG A 96 -6.15 0.79 10.48
N VAL A 97 -5.14 -0.01 10.21
CA VAL A 97 -4.84 -1.24 10.96
C VAL A 97 -4.31 -0.93 12.35
N VAL A 98 -3.37 0.01 12.46
CA VAL A 98 -2.64 0.27 13.71
C VAL A 98 -3.38 1.25 14.61
N PHE A 99 -4.09 2.24 14.04
CA PHE A 99 -4.64 3.37 14.80
C PHE A 99 -6.15 3.55 14.69
N ASP A 100 -6.87 2.68 13.98
CA ASP A 100 -8.32 2.81 13.72
C ASP A 100 -8.69 4.15 13.06
N ARG A 101 -7.84 4.60 12.13
CA ARG A 101 -8.03 5.88 11.43
C ARG A 101 -8.03 5.72 9.92
N VAL A 102 -8.98 6.38 9.28
CA VAL A 102 -9.05 6.51 7.81
C VAL A 102 -9.03 7.97 7.45
N LEU A 103 -7.99 8.41 6.76
CA LEU A 103 -7.87 9.80 6.34
C LEU A 103 -8.90 10.13 5.25
N GLN A 104 -9.45 11.34 5.30
CA GLN A 104 -10.30 11.87 4.24
C GLN A 104 -9.43 12.71 3.30
N LEU A 105 -8.99 12.13 2.18
CA LEU A 105 -8.21 12.83 1.16
C LEU A 105 -8.81 12.64 -0.23
N THR A 106 -8.53 13.63 -1.07
CA THR A 106 -8.73 13.65 -2.52
C THR A 106 -7.38 13.84 -3.21
N LEU A 107 -7.35 13.85 -4.54
CA LEU A 107 -6.13 14.17 -5.28
C LEU A 107 -5.65 15.61 -5.07
N ASP A 108 -6.52 16.54 -4.65
CA ASP A 108 -6.16 17.93 -4.35
C ASP A 108 -5.41 18.09 -3.01
N ASP A 109 -5.52 17.08 -2.15
CA ASP A 109 -4.87 17.07 -0.82
C ASP A 109 -3.47 16.45 -0.85
N LEU A 110 -3.08 15.86 -1.99
CA LEU A 110 -1.79 15.20 -2.18
C LEU A 110 -0.84 16.11 -2.96
N TYR A 111 0.36 16.35 -2.43
CA TYR A 111 1.38 17.14 -3.08
C TYR A 111 2.54 16.25 -3.51
N LEU A 112 2.81 16.22 -4.81
CA LEU A 112 3.81 15.36 -5.43
C LEU A 112 5.09 16.14 -5.69
N THR A 113 6.21 15.55 -5.29
CA THR A 113 7.54 15.95 -5.76
C THR A 113 8.12 14.82 -6.60
N ILE A 114 8.50 15.14 -7.84
CA ILE A 114 9.17 14.21 -8.76
C ILE A 114 10.67 14.49 -8.72
N GLY A 115 11.46 13.44 -8.56
CA GLY A 115 12.92 13.52 -8.58
C GLY A 115 13.47 13.68 -10.00
N GLU A 116 14.76 13.99 -10.10
CA GLU A 116 15.47 14.12 -11.38
C GLU A 116 15.48 12.81 -12.19
N ASP A 117 15.34 11.66 -11.53
CA ASP A 117 15.22 10.33 -12.15
C ASP A 117 13.79 10.00 -12.62
N HIS A 118 12.90 10.99 -12.66
CA HIS A 118 11.48 10.88 -13.05
C HIS A 118 10.62 10.02 -12.12
N ARG A 119 11.16 9.61 -10.96
CA ARG A 119 10.42 8.87 -9.93
C ARG A 119 9.82 9.80 -8.90
N ILE A 120 8.88 9.27 -8.12
CA ILE A 120 8.26 10.01 -7.02
C ILE A 120 9.27 10.09 -5.88
N ALA A 121 9.72 11.31 -5.58
CA ALA A 121 10.60 11.59 -4.45
C ALA A 121 9.82 11.65 -3.13
N SER A 122 8.64 12.29 -3.14
CA SER A 122 7.76 12.36 -1.97
C SER A 122 6.29 12.56 -2.36
N ILE A 123 5.42 12.15 -1.45
CA ILE A 123 4.01 12.52 -1.40
C ILE A 123 3.79 13.17 -0.03
N GLU A 124 3.36 14.42 -0.03
CA GLU A 124 3.12 15.22 1.17
C GLU A 124 1.63 15.55 1.29
N VAL A 125 1.15 15.58 2.53
CA VAL A 125 -0.24 15.82 2.92
C VAL A 125 -0.24 16.80 4.08
N LEU A 126 -1.29 17.62 4.19
CA LEU A 126 -1.43 18.55 5.30
C LEU A 126 -1.57 17.79 6.63
N SER A 127 -0.86 18.22 7.68
CA SER A 127 -0.93 17.59 9.01
C SER A 127 -2.31 17.71 9.67
N ALA A 128 -3.07 18.75 9.32
CA ALA A 128 -4.42 19.01 9.79
C ALA A 128 -5.51 18.27 8.97
N THR A 129 -5.15 17.27 8.16
CA THR A 129 -6.12 16.49 7.38
C THR A 129 -7.21 15.86 8.28
N PRO A 130 -8.49 16.03 7.94
CA PRO A 130 -9.59 15.34 8.61
C PRO A 130 -9.52 13.82 8.45
N PHE A 131 -9.99 13.09 9.46
CA PHE A 131 -9.97 11.63 9.43
C PHE A 131 -11.15 11.02 10.17
N PHE A 132 -11.57 9.83 9.75
CA PHE A 132 -12.57 9.02 10.44
C PHE A 132 -11.92 8.17 11.53
N ALA A 133 -12.57 8.06 12.69
CA ALA A 133 -12.11 7.25 13.83
C ALA A 133 -13.30 6.71 14.65
N LEU A 134 -13.09 5.69 15.48
CA LEU A 134 -14.15 5.16 16.37
C LEU A 134 -14.47 6.09 17.54
N GLU A 135 -13.52 6.93 17.95
CA GLU A 135 -13.65 7.85 19.07
C GLU A 135 -13.24 9.27 18.65
N ALA A 136 -13.98 10.28 19.13
CA ALA A 136 -13.66 11.68 18.93
C ALA A 136 -12.52 12.12 19.87
N GLY A 137 -11.29 11.69 19.58
CA GLY A 137 -10.10 11.93 20.40
C GLY A 137 -9.20 13.09 19.94
N ASN A 138 -9.53 13.76 18.83
CA ASN A 138 -8.74 14.82 18.21
C ASN A 138 -9.68 15.81 17.48
N GLU A 139 -9.30 17.08 17.34
CA GLU A 139 -10.09 18.12 16.67
C GLU A 139 -10.39 17.82 15.19
N ASN A 140 -9.53 17.05 14.52
CA ASN A 140 -9.69 16.65 13.11
C ASN A 140 -10.39 15.29 12.96
N ALA A 141 -10.81 14.66 14.07
CA ALA A 141 -11.46 13.35 14.05
C ALA A 141 -12.97 13.47 13.82
N MET A 142 -13.48 12.72 12.85
CA MET A 142 -14.89 12.48 12.62
C MET A 142 -15.25 11.10 13.14
N GLN A 143 -16.12 11.04 14.14
CA GLN A 143 -16.50 9.77 14.73
C GLN A 143 -17.35 8.93 13.76
N VAL A 144 -17.07 7.62 13.70
CA VAL A 144 -17.90 6.61 13.06
C VAL A 144 -18.30 5.53 14.06
N GLU A 145 -19.38 4.82 13.76
CA GLU A 145 -20.06 3.92 14.71
C GLU A 145 -19.41 2.54 14.86
N SER A 146 -18.56 2.11 13.93
CA SER A 146 -18.00 0.76 13.94
C SER A 146 -16.75 0.56 13.08
N GLU A 147 -16.06 -0.54 13.33
CA GLU A 147 -14.96 -1.06 12.48
C GLU A 147 -15.41 -1.27 11.02
N LEU A 148 -16.66 -1.71 10.82
CA LEU A 148 -17.22 -1.89 9.48
C LEU A 148 -17.37 -0.54 8.77
N ALA A 149 -17.87 0.47 9.47
CA ALA A 149 -17.99 1.83 8.92
C ALA A 149 -16.61 2.41 8.57
N LEU A 150 -15.56 2.14 9.37
CA LEU A 150 -14.19 2.52 8.99
C LEU A 150 -13.73 1.81 7.71
N ASP A 151 -14.03 0.52 7.54
CA ASP A 151 -13.65 -0.21 6.33
C ASP A 151 -14.39 0.28 5.09
N GLU A 152 -15.66 0.66 5.23
CA GLU A 152 -16.43 1.34 4.18
C GLU A 152 -15.81 2.69 3.81
N LYS A 153 -15.39 3.48 4.82
CA LYS A 153 -14.65 4.73 4.57
C LYS A 153 -13.32 4.48 3.88
N LEU A 154 -12.59 3.41 4.24
CA LEU A 154 -11.36 3.05 3.57
C LEU A 154 -11.60 2.65 2.11
N ALA A 155 -12.65 1.86 1.83
CA ALA A 155 -13.01 1.51 0.46
C ALA A 155 -13.39 2.74 -0.36
N GLN A 156 -14.28 3.59 0.17
CA GLN A 156 -14.69 4.84 -0.45
C GLN A 156 -13.48 5.71 -0.78
N PHE A 157 -12.57 5.84 0.18
CA PHE A 157 -11.35 6.61 0.05
C PHE A 157 -10.42 6.08 -1.06
N ILE A 158 -10.15 4.76 -1.07
CA ILE A 158 -9.32 4.13 -2.12
C ILE A 158 -9.93 4.42 -3.50
N THR A 159 -11.25 4.31 -3.62
CA THR A 159 -11.98 4.63 -4.85
C THR A 159 -11.82 6.10 -5.23
N THR A 160 -12.05 7.04 -4.30
CA THR A 160 -11.93 8.48 -4.54
C THR A 160 -10.56 8.89 -5.07
N LEU A 161 -9.48 8.30 -4.56
CA LEU A 161 -8.13 8.60 -5.05
C LEU A 161 -7.78 7.91 -6.37
N SER A 162 -8.26 6.68 -6.57
CA SER A 162 -7.75 5.82 -7.63
C SER A 162 -8.60 5.89 -8.91
N GLU A 163 -9.92 6.02 -8.78
CA GLU A 163 -10.84 5.98 -9.91
C GLU A 163 -10.60 7.11 -10.94
N PRO A 164 -10.36 8.39 -10.53
CA PRO A 164 -10.05 9.46 -11.48
C PRO A 164 -8.79 9.21 -12.31
N LEU A 165 -7.86 8.40 -11.80
CA LEU A 165 -6.60 8.09 -12.48
C LEU A 165 -6.77 6.98 -13.53
N VAL A 166 -7.78 6.12 -13.43
CA VAL A 166 -7.98 4.98 -14.35
C VAL A 166 -7.95 5.41 -15.83
N PRO A 167 -8.68 6.46 -16.28
CA PRO A 167 -8.64 6.91 -17.66
C PRO A 167 -7.26 7.43 -18.10
N LEU A 168 -6.52 8.08 -17.19
CA LEU A 168 -5.18 8.61 -17.48
C LEU A 168 -4.19 7.47 -17.72
N TYR A 169 -4.21 6.45 -16.87
CA TYR A 169 -3.39 5.25 -17.02
C TYR A 169 -3.80 4.43 -18.27
N LYS A 170 -5.09 4.40 -18.61
CA LYS A 170 -5.57 3.78 -19.85
C LYS A 170 -5.01 4.45 -21.11
N LYS A 171 -4.88 5.79 -21.12
CA LYS A 171 -4.21 6.52 -22.22
C LYS A 171 -2.76 6.07 -22.40
N GLN A 172 -2.08 5.72 -21.30
CA GLN A 172 -0.73 5.16 -21.28
C GLN A 172 -0.68 3.63 -21.50
N LYS A 173 -1.75 3.03 -22.03
CA LYS A 173 -1.90 1.59 -22.34
C LYS A 173 -1.83 0.66 -21.13
N VAL A 174 -2.09 1.16 -19.92
CA VAL A 174 -2.28 0.32 -18.74
C VAL A 174 -3.74 -0.12 -18.66
N SER A 175 -3.98 -1.43 -18.58
CA SER A 175 -5.35 -1.93 -18.47
C SER A 175 -5.93 -1.67 -17.06
N PRO A 176 -7.25 -1.46 -16.91
CA PRO A 176 -7.87 -1.27 -15.60
C PRO A 176 -7.57 -2.40 -14.61
N LYS A 177 -7.49 -3.65 -15.10
CA LYS A 177 -7.14 -4.81 -14.27
C LYS A 177 -5.73 -4.68 -13.66
N VAL A 178 -4.74 -4.23 -14.44
CA VAL A 178 -3.37 -4.00 -13.94
C VAL A 178 -3.32 -2.80 -13.01
N PHE A 179 -4.04 -1.72 -13.35
CA PHE A 179 -4.13 -0.52 -12.53
C PHE A 179 -4.66 -0.85 -11.13
N TRP A 180 -5.82 -1.51 -11.04
CA TRP A 180 -6.43 -1.88 -9.76
C TRP A 180 -5.61 -2.94 -9.02
N GLY A 181 -5.03 -3.90 -9.75
CA GLY A 181 -4.15 -4.89 -9.15
C GLY A 181 -2.97 -4.25 -8.42
N ASN A 182 -2.34 -3.22 -9.02
CA ASN A 182 -1.26 -2.47 -8.36
C ASN A 182 -1.72 -1.62 -7.18
N ALA A 183 -2.89 -0.98 -7.27
CA ALA A 183 -3.44 -0.16 -6.18
C ALA A 183 -3.75 -1.04 -4.96
N LEU A 184 -4.55 -2.08 -5.17
CA LEU A 184 -4.96 -2.99 -4.12
C LEU A 184 -3.79 -3.81 -3.57
N TYR A 185 -2.76 -4.10 -4.39
CA TYR A 185 -1.54 -4.74 -3.89
C TYR A 185 -0.83 -3.87 -2.84
N ALA A 186 -0.81 -2.55 -3.03
CA ALA A 186 -0.19 -1.65 -2.05
C ALA A 186 -0.97 -1.60 -0.73
N CYS A 187 -2.29 -1.82 -0.76
CA CYS A 187 -3.09 -2.00 0.45
C CYS A 187 -2.62 -3.24 1.23
N ASP A 188 -2.50 -4.39 0.55
CA ASP A 188 -2.06 -5.63 1.21
C ASP A 188 -0.60 -5.58 1.66
N LEU A 189 0.25 -4.81 0.98
CA LEU A 189 1.65 -4.61 1.39
C LEU A 189 1.75 -4.09 2.82
N ALA A 190 0.76 -3.35 3.34
CA ALA A 190 0.77 -2.87 4.71
C ALA A 190 0.92 -4.01 5.73
N PHE A 191 0.21 -5.13 5.56
CA PHE A 191 0.34 -6.28 6.47
C PHE A 191 1.73 -6.92 6.39
N SER A 192 2.29 -7.05 5.18
CA SER A 192 3.64 -7.59 5.00
C SER A 192 4.72 -6.68 5.62
N LYS A 193 4.48 -5.36 5.65
CA LYS A 193 5.38 -4.36 6.26
C LYS A 193 5.21 -4.24 7.77
N LEU A 194 3.99 -4.38 8.28
CA LEU A 194 3.75 -4.51 9.72
C LEU A 194 4.37 -5.80 10.26
N ALA A 195 4.34 -6.90 9.51
CA ALA A 195 4.99 -8.17 9.83
C ALA A 195 6.33 -8.36 9.08
N HIS A 196 7.16 -7.32 8.96
CA HIS A 196 8.38 -7.35 8.14
C HIS A 196 9.45 -8.31 8.67
N GLN A 197 9.58 -8.43 9.99
CA GLN A 197 10.47 -9.38 10.66
C GLN A 197 9.86 -10.79 10.67
N PRO A 198 10.68 -11.86 10.60
CA PRO A 198 10.22 -13.21 10.89
C PRO A 198 9.55 -13.28 12.27
N LEU A 199 8.32 -13.77 12.33
CA LEU A 199 7.55 -13.87 13.57
C LEU A 199 7.60 -15.30 14.10
N ALA A 200 7.99 -15.49 15.36
CA ALA A 200 7.96 -16.81 15.98
C ALA A 200 6.51 -17.28 16.17
N ASN A 201 6.24 -18.53 15.76
CA ASN A 201 4.89 -19.11 15.73
C ASN A 201 4.27 -19.28 17.12
N ASP A 202 5.12 -19.49 18.13
CA ASP A 202 4.73 -19.62 19.53
C ASP A 202 4.29 -18.29 20.16
N ARG A 203 4.77 -17.16 19.63
CA ARG A 203 4.41 -15.82 20.08
C ARG A 203 3.11 -15.32 19.48
N LEU A 204 2.89 -15.53 18.18
CA LEU A 204 1.71 -15.04 17.47
C LEU A 204 1.50 -15.84 16.18
N ASP A 205 0.33 -16.47 16.01
CA ASP A 205 -0.06 -17.08 14.73
C ASP A 205 -0.92 -16.11 13.91
N LEU A 206 -0.38 -15.60 12.81
CA LEU A 206 -1.09 -14.69 11.94
C LEU A 206 -2.22 -15.41 11.21
N ASP A 207 -3.43 -14.91 11.39
CA ASP A 207 -4.63 -15.48 10.78
C ASP A 207 -4.74 -15.04 9.31
N VAL A 208 -4.12 -15.83 8.43
CA VAL A 208 -4.14 -15.62 6.98
C VAL A 208 -5.56 -15.69 6.40
N GLN A 209 -6.47 -16.44 7.03
CA GLN A 209 -7.86 -16.56 6.56
C GLN A 209 -8.64 -15.29 6.90
N ALA A 210 -8.48 -14.76 8.11
CA ALA A 210 -9.06 -13.47 8.48
C ALA A 210 -8.49 -12.33 7.62
N ALA A 211 -7.17 -12.32 7.37
CA ALA A 211 -6.54 -11.35 6.47
C ALA A 211 -7.10 -11.45 5.04
N SER A 212 -7.22 -12.67 4.49
CA SER A 212 -7.76 -12.90 3.16
C SER A 212 -9.23 -12.49 3.06
N LYS A 213 -10.04 -12.77 4.08
CA LYS A 213 -11.46 -12.39 4.11
C LYS A 213 -11.63 -10.88 4.17
N TRP A 214 -10.85 -10.20 5.02
CA TRP A 214 -10.84 -8.74 5.09
C TRP A 214 -10.45 -8.12 3.75
N GLN A 215 -9.35 -8.61 3.16
CA GLN A 215 -8.86 -8.20 1.85
C GLN A 215 -9.93 -8.36 0.76
N GLN A 216 -10.60 -9.51 0.69
CA GLN A 216 -11.66 -9.76 -0.28
C GLN A 216 -12.83 -8.79 -0.11
N ASN A 217 -13.30 -8.57 1.12
CA ASN A 217 -14.41 -7.68 1.41
C ASN A 217 -14.08 -6.24 1.00
N LEU A 218 -12.94 -5.71 1.46
CA LEU A 218 -12.51 -4.35 1.14
C LEU A 218 -12.34 -4.18 -0.37
N PHE A 219 -11.69 -5.13 -1.05
CA PHE A 219 -11.34 -4.97 -2.46
C PHE A 219 -12.55 -5.11 -3.38
N ASN A 220 -13.51 -5.97 -3.03
CA ASN A 220 -14.76 -6.08 -3.76
C ASN A 220 -15.66 -4.85 -3.58
N ALA A 221 -15.52 -4.10 -2.47
CA ALA A 221 -16.17 -2.81 -2.30
C ALA A 221 -15.53 -1.70 -3.15
N VAL A 222 -14.22 -1.79 -3.44
CA VAL A 222 -13.50 -0.81 -4.29
C VAL A 222 -13.78 -1.03 -5.78
N THR A 223 -13.70 -2.27 -6.27
CA THR A 223 -13.92 -2.59 -7.69
C THR A 223 -14.51 -3.98 -7.84
N PRO A 224 -15.38 -4.23 -8.82
CA PRO A 224 -15.92 -5.56 -9.08
C PRO A 224 -14.81 -6.60 -9.26
N LYS A 225 -14.91 -7.71 -8.52
CA LYS A 225 -13.91 -8.79 -8.46
C LYS A 225 -12.51 -8.33 -8.02
N GLY A 226 -12.41 -7.22 -7.29
CA GLY A 226 -11.14 -6.73 -6.75
C GLY A 226 -10.44 -7.77 -5.86
N GLY A 227 -11.21 -8.58 -5.15
CA GLY A 227 -10.71 -9.67 -4.31
C GLY A 227 -9.92 -10.74 -5.06
N GLU A 228 -10.10 -10.87 -6.38
CA GLU A 228 -9.40 -11.84 -7.24
C GLU A 228 -8.06 -11.29 -7.78
N LEU A 229 -7.74 -10.01 -7.56
CA LEU A 229 -6.56 -9.37 -8.16
C LEU A 229 -5.27 -9.67 -7.41
N ASN A 230 -5.38 -10.02 -6.13
CA ASN A 230 -4.27 -10.32 -5.22
C ASN A 230 -4.65 -11.50 -4.31
N THR A 231 -3.64 -12.13 -3.71
CA THR A 231 -3.83 -13.19 -2.73
C THR A 231 -2.84 -13.03 -1.59
N VAL A 232 -3.35 -13.01 -0.37
CA VAL A 232 -2.53 -13.05 0.84
C VAL A 232 -2.05 -14.48 1.06
N LYS A 233 -0.75 -14.63 1.33
CA LYS A 233 -0.08 -15.91 1.57
C LYS A 233 0.71 -15.84 2.88
N LYS A 234 0.86 -17.00 3.51
CA LYS A 234 1.72 -17.20 4.69
C LYS A 234 2.76 -18.26 4.33
N VAL A 235 4.01 -18.01 4.68
CA VAL A 235 5.06 -19.03 4.69
C VAL A 235 5.47 -19.28 6.13
N THR A 236 5.72 -20.54 6.46
CA THR A 236 6.22 -20.96 7.78
C THR A 236 7.50 -21.75 7.59
N PHE A 237 8.53 -21.46 8.37
CA PHE A 237 9.83 -22.12 8.30
C PHE A 237 10.59 -22.01 9.62
N ASN A 238 11.16 -23.12 10.10
CA ASN A 238 11.95 -23.20 11.34
C ASN A 238 11.31 -22.51 12.55
N GLY A 239 9.99 -22.67 12.73
CA GLY A 239 9.26 -22.05 13.84
C GLY A 239 8.94 -20.57 13.66
N PHE A 240 9.28 -19.97 12.51
CA PHE A 240 8.92 -18.61 12.14
C PHE A 240 7.88 -18.59 11.02
N GLN A 241 7.19 -17.45 10.88
CA GLN A 241 6.27 -17.18 9.79
C GLN A 241 6.46 -15.78 9.20
N LYS A 242 5.99 -15.62 7.95
CA LYS A 242 5.92 -14.34 7.26
C LYS A 242 4.72 -14.26 6.33
N LEU A 243 4.05 -13.12 6.31
CA LEU A 243 3.01 -12.82 5.32
C LEU A 243 3.62 -12.16 4.09
N TYR A 244 3.17 -12.61 2.93
CA TYR A 244 3.47 -12.00 1.65
C TYR A 244 2.23 -11.97 0.77
N VAL A 245 2.26 -11.10 -0.22
CA VAL A 245 1.13 -10.86 -1.11
C VAL A 245 1.54 -11.25 -2.51
N ARG A 246 0.73 -12.09 -3.14
CA ARG A 246 0.88 -12.46 -4.54
C ARG A 246 -0.08 -11.63 -5.39
N ARG A 247 0.41 -11.14 -6.52
CA ARG A 247 -0.41 -10.41 -7.51
C ARG A 247 -0.85 -11.38 -8.60
N GLU A 248 -2.12 -11.37 -8.95
CA GLU A 248 -2.63 -12.11 -10.11
C GLU A 248 -2.52 -11.30 -11.42
N THR A 249 -2.06 -10.06 -11.30
CA THR A 249 -1.93 -9.08 -12.39
C THR A 249 -0.47 -8.68 -12.60
N CYS A 250 0.36 -9.65 -12.98
CA CYS A 250 1.80 -9.45 -13.15
C CYS A 250 2.11 -8.38 -14.22
N CYS A 251 3.04 -7.47 -13.91
CA CYS A 251 3.56 -6.45 -14.82
C CYS A 251 4.45 -6.99 -15.95
N LEU A 252 4.91 -8.25 -15.85
CA LEU A 252 5.92 -8.85 -16.72
C LEU A 252 5.40 -10.09 -17.47
N LYS A 253 4.13 -10.08 -17.91
CA LYS A 253 3.68 -11.04 -18.93
C LYS A 253 4.57 -10.98 -20.20
N TYR A 254 5.37 -9.93 -20.36
CA TYR A 254 6.32 -9.72 -21.43
C TYR A 254 7.69 -9.41 -20.81
N LYS A 255 8.65 -10.33 -20.97
CA LYS A 255 10.03 -10.26 -20.47
C LYS A 255 10.66 -8.88 -20.75
N ILE A 256 11.30 -8.29 -19.75
CA ILE A 256 12.44 -7.41 -19.99
C ILE A 256 13.65 -8.35 -19.94
N GLU A 257 14.40 -8.44 -21.04
CA GLU A 257 15.58 -9.28 -21.10
C GLU A 257 16.61 -8.83 -20.05
N GLY A 258 17.19 -9.78 -19.32
CA GLY A 258 18.16 -9.49 -18.26
C GLY A 258 17.60 -8.97 -16.91
N LYS A 259 16.27 -8.83 -16.75
CA LYS A 259 15.67 -8.47 -15.44
C LYS A 259 15.18 -9.69 -14.67
N GLU A 260 15.58 -9.77 -13.41
CA GLU A 260 15.14 -10.83 -12.51
C GLU A 260 13.62 -10.79 -12.29
N LYS A 261 13.03 -11.98 -12.11
CA LYS A 261 11.64 -12.11 -11.71
C LYS A 261 11.50 -11.64 -10.26
N CYS A 262 10.42 -10.92 -9.94
CA CYS A 262 10.14 -10.62 -8.54
C CYS A 262 9.85 -11.91 -7.76
N SER A 263 10.15 -11.89 -6.46
CA SER A 263 9.98 -13.03 -5.55
C SER A 263 8.55 -13.59 -5.47
N THR A 264 7.55 -12.80 -5.86
CA THR A 264 6.13 -13.19 -5.91
C THR A 264 5.61 -13.34 -7.35
N CYS A 265 6.48 -13.54 -8.35
CA CYS A 265 6.10 -13.58 -9.75
C CYS A 265 5.36 -14.87 -10.10
N ASN A 266 4.21 -14.76 -10.79
CA ASN A 266 3.41 -15.92 -11.25
C ASN A 266 4.13 -16.81 -12.28
N LEU A 267 5.32 -16.42 -12.75
CA LEU A 267 6.19 -17.26 -13.58
C LEU A 267 7.12 -18.15 -12.74
N HIS A 268 7.06 -18.05 -11.42
CA HIS A 268 7.56 -19.08 -10.51
C HIS A 268 6.38 -19.99 -10.16
N ASP A 269 6.65 -21.29 -10.04
CA ASP A 269 5.71 -22.16 -9.34
C ASP A 269 5.66 -21.79 -7.84
N SER A 270 4.63 -22.29 -7.16
CA SER A 270 4.40 -21.99 -5.74
C SER A 270 5.57 -22.45 -4.85
N GLU A 271 6.23 -23.55 -5.21
CA GLU A 271 7.33 -24.10 -4.42
C GLU A 271 8.57 -23.20 -4.47
N ILE A 272 8.94 -22.72 -5.66
CA ILE A 272 10.03 -21.75 -5.85
C ILE A 272 9.70 -20.45 -5.10
N GLN A 273 8.45 -19.96 -5.17
CA GLN A 273 8.05 -18.76 -4.42
C GLN A 273 8.22 -18.96 -2.92
N GLU A 274 7.74 -20.07 -2.38
CA GLU A 274 7.90 -20.40 -0.96
C GLU A 274 9.39 -20.50 -0.58
N ASN A 275 10.20 -21.17 -1.40
CA ASN A 275 11.64 -21.29 -1.15
C ASN A 275 12.35 -19.94 -1.14
N ILE A 276 12.03 -19.03 -2.08
CA ILE A 276 12.54 -17.66 -2.06
C ILE A 276 12.16 -16.95 -0.76
N MET A 277 10.89 -17.07 -0.32
CA MET A 277 10.45 -16.44 0.93
C MET A 277 11.11 -17.05 2.16
N ARG A 278 11.37 -18.37 2.18
CA ARG A 278 12.12 -19.05 3.23
C ARG A 278 13.55 -18.53 3.31
N MET A 279 14.23 -18.38 2.17
CA MET A 279 15.59 -17.84 2.13
C MET A 279 15.65 -16.37 2.56
N ASN A 280 14.64 -15.56 2.22
CA ASN A 280 14.50 -14.20 2.71
C ASN A 280 14.33 -14.14 4.24
N MET A 281 13.64 -15.11 4.85
CA MET A 281 13.52 -15.18 6.32
C MET A 281 14.84 -15.52 7.01
N LEU A 282 15.76 -16.20 6.33
CA LEU A 282 17.09 -16.54 6.84
C LEU A 282 18.12 -15.41 6.63
N GLY A 283 17.73 -14.29 6.00
CA GLY A 283 18.65 -13.22 5.63
C GLY A 283 19.65 -13.59 4.53
N LEU A 284 19.38 -14.67 3.78
CA LEU A 284 20.28 -15.21 2.75
C LEU A 284 20.13 -14.54 1.38
N PHE A 285 19.16 -13.64 1.25
CA PHE A 285 19.04 -12.69 0.14
C PHE A 285 18.65 -11.32 0.71
N GLN A 286 19.60 -10.40 0.71
CA GLN A 286 19.39 -8.96 0.82
C GLN A 286 19.88 -8.29 -0.46
#